data_AF-A0A935Z1V4-F1
#
_entry.id   AF-A0A935Z1V4-F1
#
_cell.length_a   1.000
_cell.length_b   1.000
_cell.length_c   1.000
_cell.angle_alpha   90.00
_cell.angle_beta   90.00
_cell.angle_gamma   90.00
#
_symmetry.space_group_name_H-M   'P 1'
#
loop_
_entity.id
_entity.type
_entity.pdbx_description
1 polymer ?
#
loop_
_entity_poly.entity_id
_entity_poly.type
_entity_poly.pdbx_seq_one_letter_code
_entity_poly.pdbx_strand_id
1 'polypeptide(L)'
;MASTDTDTDDDGSSLLHFGTTVGVAFVVAVVGTAPAALRVAKGIPSAGLFSVWAVLGAAALVPSVFLVAIFRGARRGGRSFLDGRAKTHGIRLFTLGALALPVVVTFGAVLRAKTHHHALAGVTFAVGITVALLAIFAFATRVSLLVEARGERAARWGFSVAFALFLLAIVWVGLKASGAGGPAMGAFLDTLALLLAAGFGSRRSFADLRPVAVVGPPLAAAMLALGVTTGRELAEPMAQVRGEVALYAPVVDRFAGR
;
A
#
# COMPACT_ATOMS: atom_id res chain seq x y z
N MET A 1 42.37 13.62 -23.32
CA MET A 1 42.04 13.08 -21.98
C MET A 1 40.95 13.97 -21.39
N ALA A 2 39.69 13.59 -21.58
CA ALA A 2 38.53 14.29 -21.01
C ALA A 2 37.34 13.31 -21.04
N SER A 3 37.13 12.52 -19.98
CA SER A 3 35.96 11.64 -19.84
C SER A 3 35.83 11.02 -18.43
N THR A 4 35.95 11.80 -17.34
CA THR A 4 35.83 11.22 -15.98
C THR A 4 35.01 12.03 -14.97
N ASP A 5 34.50 13.21 -15.31
CA ASP A 5 33.78 14.05 -14.31
C ASP A 5 32.25 13.88 -14.31
N THR A 6 31.65 13.19 -15.28
CA THR A 6 30.17 13.07 -15.34
C THR A 6 29.59 11.95 -14.47
N ASP A 7 30.37 10.94 -14.09
CA ASP A 7 29.83 9.77 -13.37
C ASP A 7 29.62 10.05 -11.86
N THR A 8 30.44 10.93 -11.26
CA THR A 8 30.41 11.14 -9.80
C THR A 8 29.21 11.98 -9.31
N ASP A 9 28.74 12.92 -10.13
CA ASP A 9 27.59 13.77 -9.80
C ASP A 9 26.25 13.00 -9.93
N ASP A 10 26.14 12.09 -10.90
CA ASP A 10 24.94 11.28 -11.11
C ASP A 10 24.78 10.20 -10.02
N ASP A 11 25.88 9.60 -9.56
CA ASP A 11 25.91 8.63 -8.46
C ASP A 11 25.48 9.26 -7.13
N GLY A 12 25.97 10.47 -6.84
CA GLY A 12 25.60 11.22 -5.62
C GLY A 12 24.10 11.54 -5.55
N SER A 13 23.49 11.90 -6.69
CA SER A 13 22.06 12.20 -6.76
C SER A 13 21.20 10.94 -6.59
N SER A 14 21.64 9.83 -7.19
CA SER A 14 20.95 8.53 -7.14
C SER A 14 20.96 7.93 -5.73
N LEU A 15 22.11 7.99 -5.04
CA LEU A 15 22.24 7.54 -3.66
C LEU A 15 21.37 8.36 -2.70
N LEU A 16 21.30 9.69 -2.88
CA LEU A 16 20.41 10.54 -2.09
C LEU A 16 18.93 10.22 -2.33
N HIS A 17 18.54 9.94 -3.58
CA HIS A 17 17.17 9.53 -3.92
C HIS A 17 16.79 8.17 -3.33
N PHE A 18 17.72 7.21 -3.36
CA PHE A 18 17.54 5.92 -2.71
C PHE A 18 17.41 6.11 -1.19
N GLY A 19 18.36 6.83 -0.57
CA GLY A 19 18.39 7.08 0.86
C GLY A 19 17.12 7.74 1.37
N THR A 20 16.63 8.79 0.69
CA THR A 20 15.36 9.44 1.07
C THR A 20 14.14 8.54 0.86
N THR A 21 14.17 7.63 -0.12
CA THR A 21 13.08 6.69 -0.35
C THR A 21 13.01 5.68 0.79
N VAL A 22 14.15 5.11 1.18
CA VAL A 22 14.25 4.17 2.31
C VAL A 22 13.91 4.87 3.63
N GLY A 23 14.43 6.08 3.87
CA GLY A 23 14.14 6.84 5.08
C GLY A 23 12.68 7.21 5.25
N VAL A 24 12.03 7.65 4.17
CA VAL A 24 10.58 7.89 4.19
C VAL A 24 9.80 6.60 4.35
N ALA A 25 10.21 5.52 3.67
CA ALA A 25 9.57 4.22 3.82
C ALA A 25 9.64 3.69 5.26
N PHE A 26 10.73 3.93 5.97
CA PHE A 26 10.84 3.64 7.39
C PHE A 26 9.79 4.40 8.21
N VAL A 27 9.66 5.71 8.03
CA VAL A 27 8.63 6.51 8.72
C VAL A 27 7.22 6.01 8.38
N VAL A 28 6.97 5.67 7.11
CA VAL A 28 5.69 5.11 6.64
C VAL A 28 5.41 3.76 7.29
N ALA A 29 6.41 2.89 7.41
CA ALA A 29 6.26 1.59 8.05
C ALA A 29 5.94 1.74 9.55
N VAL A 30 6.63 2.63 10.26
CA VAL A 30 6.40 2.90 11.69
C VAL A 30 4.99 3.48 11.91
N VAL A 31 4.62 4.53 11.17
CA VAL A 31 3.32 5.19 11.34
C VAL A 31 2.17 4.30 10.86
N GLY A 32 2.34 3.62 9.72
CA GLY A 32 1.32 2.76 9.12
C GLY A 32 1.01 1.51 9.94
N THR A 33 1.96 1.04 10.75
CA THR A 33 1.78 -0.15 11.63
C THR A 33 1.27 0.20 13.03
N ALA A 34 1.13 1.48 13.37
CA ALA A 34 0.61 1.90 14.67
C ALA A 34 -0.75 1.26 15.06
N PRO A 35 -1.80 1.26 14.20
CA PRO A 35 -3.08 0.63 14.56
C PRO A 35 -2.94 -0.88 14.79
N ALA A 36 -2.13 -1.55 13.97
CA ALA A 36 -1.85 -2.98 14.12
C ALA A 36 -1.11 -3.28 15.42
N ALA A 37 -0.07 -2.50 15.75
CA ALA A 37 0.72 -2.68 16.96
C ALA A 37 -0.12 -2.49 18.23
N LEU A 38 -0.99 -1.47 18.26
CA LEU A 38 -1.91 -1.25 19.37
C LEU A 38 -2.94 -2.38 19.53
N ARG A 39 -3.37 -2.98 18.42
CA ARG A 39 -4.31 -4.11 18.44
C ARG A 39 -3.64 -5.39 18.93
N VAL A 40 -2.45 -5.68 18.42
CA VAL A 40 -1.70 -6.92 18.71
C VAL A 40 -1.10 -6.91 20.12
N ALA A 41 -0.57 -5.77 20.58
CA ALA A 41 -0.03 -5.67 21.94
C ALA A 41 -1.11 -5.91 23.02
N LYS A 42 -2.38 -5.57 22.75
CA LYS A 42 -3.50 -5.93 23.65
C LYS A 42 -3.78 -7.44 23.67
N GLY A 43 -3.51 -8.14 22.57
CA GLY A 43 -3.68 -9.59 22.46
C GLY A 43 -2.51 -10.40 23.03
N ILE A 44 -1.36 -9.77 23.27
CA ILE A 44 -0.15 -10.43 23.78
C ILE A 44 0.37 -9.68 25.02
N PRO A 45 -0.17 -9.95 26.23
CA PRO A 45 0.21 -9.25 27.45
C PRO A 45 1.69 -9.41 27.82
N SER A 46 2.32 -10.51 27.39
CA SER A 46 3.74 -10.82 27.63
C SER A 46 4.70 -10.09 26.69
N ALA A 47 4.21 -9.47 25.62
CA ALA A 47 5.03 -8.74 24.65
C ALA A 47 4.88 -7.23 24.86
N GLY A 48 6.00 -6.54 25.05
CA GLY A 48 6.01 -5.09 25.09
C GLY A 48 5.53 -4.49 23.76
N LEU A 49 4.76 -3.39 23.82
CA LEU A 49 4.26 -2.68 22.63
C LEU A 49 5.39 -2.37 21.64
N PHE A 50 6.56 -1.98 22.14
CA PHE A 50 7.73 -1.68 21.30
C PHE A 50 8.25 -2.91 20.54
N SER A 51 8.26 -4.09 21.15
CA SER A 51 8.71 -5.33 20.49
C SER A 51 7.73 -5.73 19.39
N VAL A 52 6.42 -5.66 19.65
CA VAL A 52 5.39 -5.89 18.63
C VAL A 52 5.51 -4.89 17.49
N TRP A 53 5.71 -3.61 17.82
CA TRP A 53 5.83 -2.55 16.82
C TRP A 53 7.11 -2.66 15.99
N ALA A 54 8.22 -3.14 16.58
CA ALA A 54 9.46 -3.44 15.86
C ALA A 54 9.25 -4.56 14.83
N VAL A 55 8.58 -5.66 15.20
CA VAL A 55 8.29 -6.77 14.28
C VAL A 55 7.37 -6.31 13.14
N LEU A 56 6.29 -5.60 13.45
CA LEU A 56 5.34 -5.12 12.45
C LEU A 56 5.95 -4.05 11.53
N GLY A 57 6.72 -3.12 12.10
CA GLY A 57 7.43 -2.10 11.34
C GLY A 57 8.47 -2.70 10.39
N ALA A 58 9.23 -3.72 10.85
CA ALA A 58 10.14 -4.48 9.99
C ALA A 58 9.39 -5.22 8.87
N ALA A 59 8.27 -5.87 9.19
CA ALA A 59 7.45 -6.57 8.21
C ALA A 59 6.83 -5.63 7.16
N ALA A 60 6.46 -4.41 7.58
CA ALA A 60 5.89 -3.38 6.72
C ALA A 60 6.94 -2.59 5.92
N LEU A 61 8.23 -2.69 6.26
CA LEU A 61 9.28 -1.86 5.66
C LEU A 61 9.41 -2.10 4.16
N VAL A 62 9.51 -3.36 3.74
CA VAL A 62 9.62 -3.71 2.31
C VAL A 62 8.39 -3.24 1.52
N PRO A 63 7.14 -3.57 1.92
CA PRO A 63 5.94 -2.99 1.30
C PRO A 63 5.95 -1.46 1.26
N SER A 64 6.44 -0.80 2.32
CA SER A 64 6.49 0.66 2.41
C SER A 64 7.48 1.27 1.41
N VAL A 65 8.63 0.63 1.17
CA VAL A 65 9.59 1.07 0.14
C VAL A 65 8.94 1.02 -1.24
N PHE A 66 8.29 -0.09 -1.57
CA PHE A 66 7.57 -0.23 -2.83
C PHE A 66 6.45 0.80 -2.98
N LEU A 67 5.61 0.96 -1.94
CA LEU A 67 4.52 1.94 -1.96
C LEU A 67 5.05 3.37 -2.14
N VAL A 68 6.06 3.78 -1.38
CA VAL A 68 6.64 5.12 -1.49
C VAL A 68 7.24 5.34 -2.89
N ALA A 69 7.96 4.36 -3.44
CA ALA A 69 8.50 4.42 -4.79
C ALA A 69 7.39 4.56 -5.84
N ILE A 70 6.35 3.73 -5.76
CA ILE A 70 5.18 3.77 -6.64
C ILE A 70 4.47 5.13 -6.53
N PHE A 71 4.18 5.62 -5.32
CA PHE A 71 3.52 6.91 -5.13
C PHE A 71 4.38 8.09 -5.62
N ARG A 72 5.70 8.04 -5.42
CA ARG A 72 6.63 9.05 -5.98
C ARG A 72 6.62 9.00 -7.51
N GLY A 73 6.68 7.82 -8.12
CA GLY A 73 6.54 7.63 -9.56
C GLY A 73 5.20 8.15 -10.08
N ALA A 74 4.10 7.80 -9.41
CA ALA A 74 2.75 8.25 -9.73
C ALA A 74 2.60 9.78 -9.60
N ARG A 75 3.30 10.43 -8.66
CA ARG A 75 3.34 11.91 -8.54
C ARG A 75 4.18 12.58 -9.62
N ARG A 76 5.25 11.94 -10.07
CA ARG A 76 6.07 12.42 -11.21
C ARG A 76 5.23 12.36 -12.50
N GLY A 77 4.55 11.24 -12.77
CA GLY A 77 3.54 11.13 -13.84
C GLY A 77 2.32 12.04 -13.60
N GLY A 78 1.99 12.28 -12.33
CA GLY A 78 1.05 13.28 -11.82
C GLY A 78 1.12 14.64 -12.50
N ARG A 79 2.33 15.10 -12.81
CA ARG A 79 2.56 16.44 -13.36
C ARG A 79 2.24 16.54 -14.84
N SER A 80 2.49 15.49 -15.63
CA SER A 80 2.01 15.43 -17.02
C SER A 80 0.48 15.29 -17.11
N PHE A 81 -0.20 15.04 -15.97
CA PHE A 81 -1.65 15.05 -15.90
C PHE A 81 -2.23 16.44 -15.67
N LEU A 82 -1.48 17.43 -15.17
CA LEU A 82 -2.02 18.79 -14.88
C LEU A 82 -2.30 19.62 -16.15
N ASP A 83 -1.84 19.18 -17.32
CA ASP A 83 -2.12 19.80 -18.61
C ASP A 83 -3.51 19.41 -19.13
N GLY A 84 -4.58 20.05 -18.64
CA GLY A 84 -5.96 19.97 -19.16
C GLY A 84 -6.68 18.60 -19.07
N ARG A 85 -5.95 17.47 -19.08
CA ARG A 85 -6.45 16.09 -19.09
C ARG A 85 -6.51 15.47 -17.68
N ALA A 86 -6.11 16.20 -16.63
CA ALA A 86 -6.19 15.76 -15.22
C ALA A 86 -7.57 15.19 -14.87
N LYS A 87 -8.63 15.86 -15.36
CA LYS A 87 -10.01 15.47 -15.11
C LYS A 87 -10.33 14.11 -15.75
N THR A 88 -9.94 13.89 -17.01
CA THR A 88 -10.13 12.60 -17.72
C THR A 88 -9.40 11.46 -17.01
N HIS A 89 -8.14 11.68 -16.62
CA HIS A 89 -7.36 10.67 -15.92
C HIS A 89 -7.89 10.37 -14.53
N GLY A 90 -8.37 11.41 -13.82
CA GLY A 90 -9.07 11.26 -12.54
C GLY A 90 -10.36 10.46 -12.67
N ILE A 91 -11.18 10.75 -13.68
CA ILE A 91 -12.39 9.95 -14.00
C ILE A 91 -12.00 8.49 -14.20
N ARG A 92 -11.02 8.21 -15.07
CA ARG A 92 -10.56 6.84 -15.33
C ARG A 92 -10.09 6.15 -14.05
N LEU A 93 -9.29 6.82 -13.23
CA LEU A 93 -8.77 6.27 -11.98
C LEU A 93 -9.88 5.95 -10.98
N PHE A 94 -10.81 6.88 -10.77
CA PHE A 94 -11.90 6.69 -9.82
C PHE A 94 -12.94 5.69 -10.32
N THR A 95 -13.26 5.68 -11.61
CA THR A 95 -14.11 4.65 -12.21
C THR A 95 -13.47 3.27 -12.12
N LEU A 96 -12.16 3.15 -12.39
CA LEU A 96 -11.41 1.92 -12.19
C LEU A 96 -11.51 1.47 -10.73
N GLY A 97 -11.21 2.34 -9.77
CA GLY A 97 -11.26 2.01 -8.35
C GLY A 97 -12.66 1.63 -7.87
N ALA A 98 -13.69 2.37 -8.31
CA ALA A 98 -15.09 2.16 -7.93
C ALA A 98 -15.62 0.79 -8.38
N LEU A 99 -15.15 0.30 -9.54
CA LEU A 99 -15.54 -1.01 -10.08
C LEU A 99 -14.61 -2.13 -9.61
N ALA A 100 -13.30 -1.87 -9.52
CA ALA A 100 -12.31 -2.87 -9.14
C ALA A 100 -12.50 -3.30 -7.68
N LEU A 101 -12.67 -2.37 -6.73
CA LEU A 101 -12.75 -2.70 -5.30
C LEU A 101 -13.87 -3.72 -4.99
N PRO A 102 -15.13 -3.51 -5.41
CA PRO A 102 -16.19 -4.49 -5.18
C PRO A 102 -15.92 -5.83 -5.87
N VAL A 103 -15.37 -5.82 -7.09
CA VAL A 103 -15.07 -7.06 -7.83
C VAL A 103 -13.98 -7.86 -7.12
N VAL A 104 -12.89 -7.23 -6.71
CA VAL A 104 -11.80 -7.89 -5.98
C VAL A 104 -12.33 -8.52 -4.69
N VAL A 105 -13.12 -7.77 -3.92
CA VAL A 105 -13.64 -8.21 -2.62
C VAL A 105 -14.68 -9.33 -2.77
N THR A 106 -15.62 -9.21 -3.71
CA THR A 106 -16.65 -10.24 -3.92
C THR A 106 -16.04 -11.51 -4.52
N PHE A 107 -15.15 -11.39 -5.50
CA PHE A 107 -14.50 -12.54 -6.14
C PHE A 107 -13.60 -13.29 -5.16
N GLY A 108 -12.81 -12.57 -4.36
CA GLY A 108 -12.01 -13.17 -3.30
C GLY A 108 -12.86 -13.88 -2.25
N ALA A 109 -13.98 -13.27 -1.83
CA ALA A 109 -14.90 -13.88 -0.87
C ALA A 109 -15.56 -15.16 -1.42
N VAL A 110 -15.99 -15.14 -2.69
CA VAL A 110 -16.60 -16.30 -3.35
C VAL A 110 -15.59 -17.44 -3.48
N LEU A 111 -14.35 -17.15 -3.89
CA LEU A 111 -13.30 -18.16 -3.97
C LEU A 111 -13.04 -18.77 -2.59
N ARG A 112 -12.85 -17.94 -1.56
CA ARG A 112 -12.64 -18.41 -0.19
C ARG A 112 -13.77 -19.33 0.30
N ALA A 113 -15.02 -19.04 -0.08
CA ALA A 113 -16.17 -19.86 0.29
C ALA A 113 -16.25 -21.20 -0.48
N LYS A 114 -15.76 -21.24 -1.73
CA LYS A 114 -15.90 -22.41 -2.62
C LYS A 114 -14.66 -23.30 -2.70
N THR A 115 -13.49 -22.84 -2.27
CA THR A 115 -12.24 -23.58 -2.42
C THR A 115 -11.69 -24.04 -1.08
N HIS A 116 -11.52 -25.36 -0.93
CA HIS A 116 -10.79 -25.96 0.19
C HIS A 116 -9.26 -25.93 -0.02
N HIS A 117 -8.79 -25.79 -1.27
CA HIS A 117 -7.37 -25.70 -1.62
C HIS A 117 -6.91 -24.26 -1.84
N HIS A 118 -6.18 -23.70 -0.87
CA HIS A 118 -5.75 -22.30 -0.88
C HIS A 118 -4.77 -21.94 -2.02
N ALA A 119 -3.91 -22.87 -2.46
CA ALA A 119 -2.99 -22.62 -3.57
C ALA A 119 -3.73 -22.40 -4.90
N LEU A 120 -4.68 -23.28 -5.21
CA LEU A 120 -5.49 -23.18 -6.43
C LEU A 120 -6.42 -21.97 -6.41
N ALA A 121 -6.94 -21.61 -5.22
CA ALA A 121 -7.72 -20.41 -5.02
C ALA A 121 -6.92 -19.14 -5.36
N GLY A 122 -5.64 -19.09 -4.95
CA GLY A 122 -4.74 -17.98 -5.26
C GLY A 122 -4.48 -17.81 -6.75
N VAL A 123 -4.22 -18.89 -7.47
CA VAL A 123 -4.00 -18.85 -8.93
C VAL A 123 -5.27 -18.41 -9.67
N THR A 124 -6.42 -19.01 -9.31
CA THR A 124 -7.72 -18.65 -9.90
C THR A 124 -8.07 -17.19 -9.62
N PHE A 125 -7.78 -16.72 -8.40
CA PHE A 125 -7.94 -15.32 -8.03
C PHE A 125 -7.09 -14.41 -8.92
N ALA A 126 -5.79 -14.71 -9.05
CA ALA A 126 -4.86 -13.90 -9.84
C ALA A 126 -5.25 -13.83 -11.33
N VAL A 127 -5.57 -14.96 -11.94
CA VAL A 127 -5.99 -14.99 -13.36
C VAL A 127 -7.32 -14.27 -13.55
N GLY A 128 -8.34 -14.62 -12.74
CA GLY A 128 -9.67 -14.03 -12.84
C GLY A 128 -9.67 -12.53 -12.61
N ILE A 129 -8.94 -12.06 -11.59
CA ILE A 129 -8.87 -10.63 -11.29
C ILE A 129 -8.08 -9.87 -12.33
N THR A 130 -7.04 -10.45 -12.92
CA THR A 130 -6.28 -9.81 -14.00
C THR A 130 -7.17 -9.55 -15.21
N VAL A 131 -7.93 -10.57 -15.65
CA VAL A 131 -8.87 -10.42 -16.78
C VAL A 131 -9.95 -9.40 -16.45
N ALA A 132 -10.53 -9.45 -15.25
CA ALA A 132 -11.54 -8.48 -14.82
C ALA A 132 -10.99 -7.04 -14.78
N LEU A 133 -9.78 -6.84 -14.24
CA LEU A 133 -9.15 -5.52 -14.17
C LEU A 133 -8.81 -4.97 -15.55
N LEU A 134 -8.40 -5.80 -16.50
CA LEU A 134 -8.19 -5.38 -17.89
C LEU A 134 -9.51 -4.91 -18.52
N ALA A 135 -10.60 -5.67 -18.33
CA ALA A 135 -11.92 -5.29 -18.83
C ALA A 135 -12.43 -3.99 -18.18
N ILE A 136 -12.31 -3.86 -16.86
CA ILE A 136 -12.69 -2.65 -16.12
C ILE A 136 -11.83 -1.47 -16.56
N PHE A 137 -10.52 -1.67 -16.78
CA PHE A 137 -9.64 -0.62 -17.27
C PHE A 137 -10.01 -0.13 -18.67
N ALA A 138 -10.32 -1.05 -19.58
CA ALA A 138 -10.83 -0.71 -20.92
C ALA A 138 -12.15 0.06 -20.83
N PHE A 139 -13.07 -0.38 -19.95
CA PHE A 139 -14.33 0.30 -19.69
C PHE A 139 -14.14 1.70 -19.11
N ALA A 140 -13.33 1.84 -18.07
CA ALA A 140 -13.01 3.12 -17.44
C ALA A 140 -12.36 4.10 -18.44
N THR A 141 -11.52 3.58 -19.34
CA THR A 141 -10.92 4.36 -20.43
C THR A 141 -11.99 4.82 -21.44
N ARG A 142 -12.91 3.93 -21.83
CA ARG A 142 -14.02 4.30 -22.72
C ARG A 142 -14.92 5.37 -22.08
N VAL A 143 -15.31 5.20 -20.82
CA VAL A 143 -16.12 6.18 -20.08
C VAL A 143 -15.41 7.52 -20.01
N SER A 144 -14.12 7.55 -19.67
CA SER A 144 -13.37 8.81 -19.58
C SER A 144 -13.32 9.55 -20.91
N LEU A 145 -13.12 8.83 -22.03
CA LEU A 145 -13.10 9.41 -23.37
C LEU A 145 -14.48 9.94 -23.80
N LEU A 146 -15.56 9.22 -23.49
CA LEU A 146 -16.92 9.66 -23.80
C LEU A 146 -17.32 10.91 -23.01
N VAL A 147 -16.91 10.99 -21.74
CA VAL A 147 -17.16 12.16 -20.89
C VAL A 147 -16.35 13.36 -21.36
N GLU A 148 -15.09 13.15 -21.79
CA GLU A 148 -14.25 14.22 -22.35
C GLU A 148 -14.83 14.78 -23.66
N ALA A 149 -15.32 13.90 -24.54
CA ALA A 149 -15.95 14.30 -25.81
C ALA A 149 -17.22 15.18 -25.62
N ARG A 150 -17.83 15.16 -24.43
CA ARG A 150 -19.01 15.97 -24.07
C ARG A 150 -18.66 17.36 -23.53
N GLY A 151 -17.37 17.69 -23.42
CA GLY A 151 -16.88 19.01 -22.99
C GLY A 151 -16.65 19.15 -21.48
N GLU A 152 -16.14 20.31 -21.07
CA GLU A 152 -15.57 20.51 -19.73
C GLU A 152 -16.58 20.41 -18.58
N ARG A 153 -17.84 20.84 -18.81
CA ARG A 153 -18.90 20.71 -17.79
C ARG A 153 -19.20 19.24 -17.51
N ALA A 154 -19.26 18.40 -18.54
CA ALA A 154 -19.43 16.95 -18.39
C ALA A 154 -18.21 16.32 -17.69
N ALA A 155 -16.99 16.73 -18.01
CA ALA A 155 -15.78 16.25 -17.33
C ALA A 155 -15.75 16.57 -15.82
N ARG A 156 -16.20 17.76 -15.41
CA ARG A 156 -16.30 18.11 -13.97
C ARG A 156 -17.33 17.26 -13.23
N TRP A 157 -18.52 17.09 -13.81
CA TRP A 157 -19.55 16.25 -13.23
C TRP A 157 -19.13 14.78 -13.21
N GLY A 158 -18.58 14.28 -14.32
CA GLY A 158 -18.07 12.91 -14.42
C GLY A 158 -16.98 12.63 -13.39
N PHE A 159 -16.06 13.57 -13.15
CA PHE A 159 -15.06 13.44 -12.09
C PHE A 159 -15.72 13.34 -10.71
N SER A 160 -16.65 14.24 -10.41
CA SER A 160 -17.34 14.30 -9.11
C SER A 160 -18.15 13.03 -8.86
N VAL A 161 -18.86 12.53 -9.87
CA VAL A 161 -19.62 11.28 -9.82
C VAL A 161 -18.68 10.08 -9.65
N ALA A 162 -17.62 9.97 -10.45
CA ALA A 162 -16.66 8.88 -10.35
C ALA A 162 -15.99 8.86 -8.96
N PHE A 163 -15.61 10.03 -8.44
CA PHE A 163 -15.05 10.16 -7.10
C PHE A 163 -16.05 9.76 -6.01
N ALA A 164 -17.32 10.20 -6.10
CA ALA A 164 -18.37 9.80 -5.17
C ALA A 164 -18.61 8.28 -5.18
N LEU A 165 -18.66 7.66 -6.36
CA LEU A 165 -18.78 6.21 -6.51
C LEU A 165 -17.57 5.47 -5.94
N PHE A 166 -16.36 6.01 -6.10
CA PHE A 166 -15.16 5.45 -5.50
C PHE A 166 -15.21 5.49 -3.97
N LEU A 167 -15.62 6.61 -3.38
CA LEU A 167 -15.82 6.71 -1.93
C LEU A 167 -16.90 5.73 -1.45
N LEU A 168 -18.01 5.62 -2.18
CA LEU A 168 -19.07 4.67 -1.86
C LEU A 168 -18.56 3.22 -1.91
N ALA A 169 -17.72 2.88 -2.89
CA ALA A 169 -17.07 1.57 -2.97
C ALA A 169 -16.17 1.30 -1.75
N ILE A 170 -15.37 2.28 -1.30
CA ILE A 170 -14.56 2.16 -0.09
C ILE A 170 -15.45 1.92 1.14
N VAL A 171 -16.52 2.70 1.30
CA VAL A 171 -17.47 2.54 2.41
C VAL A 171 -18.11 1.14 2.37
N TRP A 172 -18.54 0.70 1.20
CA TRP A 172 -19.12 -0.63 1.02
C TRP A 172 -18.13 -1.75 1.39
N VAL A 173 -16.87 -1.63 0.98
CA VAL A 173 -15.82 -2.59 1.37
C VAL A 173 -15.59 -2.57 2.87
N GLY A 174 -15.57 -1.38 3.50
CA GLY A 174 -15.48 -1.24 4.95
C GLY A 174 -16.63 -1.89 5.71
N LEU A 175 -17.87 -1.73 5.22
CA LEU A 175 -19.07 -2.39 5.78
C LEU A 175 -19.02 -3.91 5.58
N LYS A 176 -18.50 -4.39 4.44
CA LYS A 176 -18.30 -5.82 4.20
C LYS A 176 -17.25 -6.39 5.16
N ALA A 177 -16.17 -5.66 5.39
CA ALA A 177 -15.11 -6.03 6.32
C ALA A 177 -15.63 -6.03 7.77
N SER A 178 -16.46 -5.07 8.17
CA SER A 178 -17.07 -5.04 9.51
C SER A 178 -17.97 -6.24 9.76
N GLY A 179 -18.76 -6.64 8.77
CA GLY A 179 -19.63 -7.82 8.86
C GLY A 179 -18.88 -9.16 8.87
N ALA A 180 -17.61 -9.19 8.43
CA ALA A 180 -16.79 -10.38 8.37
C ALA A 180 -16.01 -10.67 9.67
N GLY A 181 -16.09 -9.79 10.68
CA GLY A 181 -15.47 -9.94 11.99
C GLY A 181 -14.22 -9.08 12.23
N GLY A 182 -13.73 -9.10 13.48
CA GLY A 182 -12.60 -8.28 13.96
C GLY A 182 -11.33 -8.33 13.09
N PRO A 183 -10.82 -9.53 12.72
CA PRO A 183 -9.62 -9.68 11.90
C PRO A 183 -9.70 -9.01 10.52
N ALA A 184 -10.87 -9.07 9.86
CA ALA A 184 -11.06 -8.50 8.52
C ALA A 184 -11.10 -6.97 8.58
N MET A 185 -11.78 -6.40 9.57
CA MET A 185 -11.75 -4.97 9.83
C MET A 185 -10.34 -4.50 10.20
N GLY A 186 -9.61 -5.27 11.02
CA GLY A 186 -8.23 -4.98 11.39
C GLY A 186 -7.33 -4.84 10.16
N ALA A 187 -7.36 -5.83 9.27
CA ALA A 187 -6.59 -5.81 8.02
C ALA A 187 -6.96 -4.64 7.10
N PHE A 188 -8.26 -4.27 7.03
CA PHE A 188 -8.71 -3.12 6.26
C PHE A 188 -8.13 -1.81 6.81
N LEU A 189 -8.20 -1.62 8.13
CA LEU A 189 -7.66 -0.43 8.80
C LEU A 189 -6.15 -0.32 8.64
N ASP A 190 -5.42 -1.43 8.76
CA ASP A 190 -3.96 -1.45 8.64
C ASP A 190 -3.53 -1.13 7.19
N THR A 191 -4.25 -1.66 6.21
CA THR A 191 -4.02 -1.35 4.79
C THR A 191 -4.28 0.12 4.51
N LEU A 192 -5.40 0.67 5.02
CA LEU A 192 -5.75 2.07 4.84
C LEU A 192 -4.71 2.99 5.51
N ALA A 193 -4.29 2.69 6.73
CA ALA A 193 -3.26 3.43 7.45
C ALA A 193 -1.94 3.44 6.69
N LEU A 194 -1.51 2.29 6.16
CA LEU A 194 -0.29 2.18 5.37
C LEU A 194 -0.37 2.97 4.06
N LEU A 195 -1.50 2.90 3.34
CA LEU A 195 -1.72 3.65 2.10
C LEU A 195 -1.75 5.15 2.35
N LEU A 196 -2.42 5.60 3.42
CA LEU A 196 -2.42 7.01 3.81
C LEU A 196 -1.02 7.47 4.17
N ALA A 197 -0.31 6.73 5.02
CA ALA A 197 1.06 7.04 5.41
C ALA A 197 1.98 7.15 4.19
N ALA A 198 1.94 6.18 3.26
CA ALA A 198 2.71 6.22 2.02
C ALA A 198 2.30 7.40 1.11
N GLY A 199 1.00 7.68 1.04
CA GLY A 199 0.44 8.85 0.36
C GLY A 199 0.99 10.16 0.91
N PHE A 200 1.10 10.32 2.23
CA PHE A 200 1.69 11.50 2.85
C PHE A 200 3.22 11.55 2.71
N GLY A 201 3.91 10.43 2.96
CA GLY A 201 5.37 10.34 2.88
C GLY A 201 5.94 10.57 1.47
N SER A 202 5.15 10.28 0.43
CA SER A 202 5.54 10.54 -0.96
C SER A 202 5.51 12.02 -1.39
N ARG A 203 5.16 12.96 -0.50
CA ARG A 203 5.17 14.41 -0.80
C ARG A 203 6.60 14.92 -1.03
N ARG A 204 6.74 15.92 -1.91
CA ARG A 204 8.04 16.56 -2.26
C ARG A 204 8.76 17.11 -1.03
N SER A 205 8.02 17.65 -0.06
CA SER A 205 8.55 18.17 1.19
C SER A 205 9.41 17.17 1.99
N PHE A 206 9.23 15.86 1.78
CA PHE A 206 10.05 14.82 2.40
C PHE A 206 11.19 14.32 1.50
N ALA A 207 11.13 14.56 0.18
CA ALA A 207 12.16 14.17 -0.77
C ALA A 207 13.39 15.10 -0.73
N ASP A 208 13.21 16.34 -0.26
CA ASP A 208 14.27 17.35 -0.22
C ASP A 208 15.06 17.34 1.11
N LEU A 209 14.67 16.49 2.07
CA LEU A 209 15.30 16.41 3.39
C LEU A 209 16.56 15.55 3.34
N ARG A 210 17.72 16.18 3.12
CA ARG A 210 19.06 15.54 3.26
C ARG A 210 19.23 14.71 4.54
N PRO A 211 18.76 15.13 5.73
CA PRO A 211 18.91 14.33 6.95
C PRO A 211 18.21 12.96 6.85
N VAL A 212 17.05 12.90 6.18
CA VAL A 212 16.29 11.65 5.98
C VAL A 212 17.03 10.70 5.04
N ALA A 213 17.80 11.24 4.08
CA ALA A 213 18.60 10.44 3.16
C ALA A 213 19.74 9.69 3.86
N VAL A 214 20.37 10.34 4.84
CA VAL A 214 21.56 9.84 5.52
C VAL A 214 21.19 8.97 6.73
N VAL A 215 20.22 9.41 7.54
CA VAL A 215 19.83 8.72 8.77
C VAL A 215 18.78 7.63 8.52
N GLY A 216 17.99 7.76 7.45
CA GLY A 216 16.92 6.84 7.12
C GLY A 216 17.36 5.39 6.89
N PRO A 217 18.32 5.12 5.98
CA PRO A 217 18.81 3.77 5.72
C PRO A 217 19.36 3.03 6.95
N PRO A 218 20.24 3.62 7.79
CA PRO A 218 20.72 2.92 8.98
C PRO A 218 19.60 2.65 9.99
N LEU A 219 18.64 3.56 10.17
CA LEU A 219 17.47 3.31 11.02
C LEU A 219 16.58 2.18 10.47
N ALA A 220 16.39 2.14 9.16
CA ALA A 220 15.63 1.09 8.49
C ALA A 220 16.30 -0.29 8.66
N ALA A 221 17.64 -0.34 8.54
CA ALA A 221 18.43 -1.54 8.78
C ALA A 221 18.38 -1.98 10.25
N ALA A 222 18.51 -1.03 11.19
CA ALA A 222 18.38 -1.31 12.62
C ALA A 222 16.99 -1.85 12.98
N MET A 223 15.92 -1.27 12.42
CA MET A 223 14.55 -1.74 12.60
C MET A 223 14.34 -3.15 12.03
N LEU A 224 14.90 -3.45 10.85
CA LEU A 224 14.88 -4.80 10.30
C LEU A 224 15.60 -5.80 11.20
N ALA A 225 16.82 -5.46 11.64
CA ALA A 225 17.60 -6.33 12.52
C ALA A 225 16.83 -6.61 13.82
N LEU A 226 16.35 -5.55 14.48
CA LEU A 226 15.53 -5.65 15.69
C LEU A 226 14.27 -6.46 15.46
N GLY A 227 13.52 -6.18 14.39
CA GLY A 227 12.27 -6.86 14.08
C GLY A 227 12.47 -8.35 13.76
N VAL A 228 13.57 -8.73 13.10
CA VAL A 228 13.92 -10.14 12.84
C VAL A 228 14.30 -10.85 14.14
N THR A 229 15.11 -10.23 15.00
CA THR A 229 15.50 -10.84 16.28
C THR A 229 14.30 -10.99 17.22
N THR A 230 13.52 -9.93 17.40
CA THR A 230 12.30 -9.99 18.24
C THR A 230 11.21 -10.85 17.62
N GLY A 231 11.16 -10.94 16.28
CA GLY A 231 10.18 -11.76 15.57
C GLY A 231 10.37 -13.25 15.81
N ARG A 232 11.62 -13.69 16.02
CA ARG A 232 11.93 -15.07 16.42
C ARG A 232 11.46 -15.35 17.84
N GLU A 233 11.68 -14.42 18.77
CA GLU A 233 11.26 -14.55 20.17
C GLU A 233 9.73 -14.50 20.33
N LEU A 234 9.05 -13.68 19.52
CA LEU A 234 7.61 -13.49 19.56
C LEU A 234 6.84 -14.42 18.60
N ALA A 235 7.51 -15.38 17.96
CA ALA A 235 6.93 -16.23 16.93
C ALA A 235 5.71 -17.04 17.41
N GLU A 236 5.77 -17.60 18.61
CA GLU A 236 4.64 -18.34 19.22
C GLU A 236 3.50 -17.40 19.67
N PRO A 237 3.77 -16.33 20.45
CA PRO A 237 2.74 -15.36 20.80
C PRO A 237 2.04 -14.73 19.59
N MET A 238 2.78 -14.37 18.53
CA MET A 238 2.19 -13.80 17.32
C MET A 238 1.36 -14.80 16.52
N ALA A 239 1.67 -16.11 16.62
CA ALA A 239 0.85 -17.14 16.01
C ALA A 239 -0.54 -17.24 16.66
N GLN A 240 -0.64 -16.98 17.97
CA GLN A 240 -1.93 -16.97 18.70
C GLN A 240 -2.84 -15.81 18.25
N VAL A 241 -2.24 -14.70 17.85
CA VAL A 241 -2.96 -13.48 17.42
C VAL A 241 -2.90 -13.29 15.90
N ARG A 242 -2.60 -14.35 15.14
CA ARG A 242 -2.37 -14.32 13.69
C ARG A 242 -3.49 -13.65 12.90
N GLY A 243 -4.75 -13.80 13.35
CA GLY A 243 -5.91 -13.15 12.75
C GLY A 243 -5.81 -11.62 12.75
N GLU A 244 -5.29 -11.03 13.84
CA GLU A 244 -5.16 -9.57 13.98
C GLU A 244 -3.99 -8.99 13.17
N VAL A 245 -3.11 -9.85 12.65
CA VAL A 245 -1.91 -9.49 11.88
C VAL A 245 -1.99 -9.95 10.43
N ALA A 246 -3.19 -10.20 9.91
CA ALA A 246 -3.38 -10.83 8.61
C ALA A 246 -2.60 -10.16 7.45
N LEU A 247 -2.43 -8.83 7.50
CA LEU A 247 -1.66 -8.07 6.50
C LEU A 247 -0.16 -8.40 6.51
N TYR A 248 0.42 -8.64 7.70
CA TYR A 248 1.86 -8.84 7.87
C TYR A 248 2.25 -10.31 8.12
N ALA A 249 1.26 -11.19 8.35
CA ALA A 249 1.46 -12.60 8.68
C ALA A 249 2.46 -13.34 7.76
N PRO A 250 2.44 -13.19 6.41
CA PRO A 250 3.40 -13.89 5.56
C PRO A 250 4.86 -13.48 5.79
N VAL A 251 5.10 -12.23 6.20
CA VAL A 251 6.46 -11.73 6.45
C VAL A 251 6.90 -12.07 7.87
N VAL A 252 5.97 -12.01 8.83
CA VAL A 252 6.20 -12.46 10.21
C VAL A 252 6.52 -13.96 10.25
N ASP A 253 5.80 -14.79 9.50
CA ASP A 253 6.04 -16.23 9.39
C ASP A 253 7.48 -16.52 8.90
N ARG A 254 7.97 -15.73 7.92
CA ARG A 254 9.37 -15.82 7.47
C ARG A 254 10.39 -15.44 8.54
N PHE A 255 10.12 -14.45 9.38
CA PHE A 255 11.00 -14.11 10.50
C PHE A 255 11.07 -15.25 11.53
N ALA A 256 9.94 -15.96 11.70
CA ALA A 256 9.83 -17.15 12.54
C ALA A 256 10.43 -18.42 11.92
N GLY A 257 10.96 -18.37 10.69
CA GLY A 257 11.54 -19.53 10.01
C GLY A 257 10.51 -20.57 9.52
N ARG A 258 9.26 -20.14 9.27
CA ARG A 258 8.15 -20.97 8.78
C ARG A 258 7.76 -20.64 7.34
#